data_AF-A0A2T2P0M8-F1
#
_entry.id   AF-A0A2T2P0M8-F1
#
_cell.length_a   1.000
_cell.length_b   1.000
_cell.length_c   1.000
_cell.angle_alpha   90.00
_cell.angle_beta   90.00
_cell.angle_gamma   90.00
#
_symmetry.space_group_name_H-M   'P 1'
#
loop_
_entity.id
_entity.type
_entity.pdbx_description
1 polymer ?
#
loop_
_entity_poly.entity_id
_entity_poly.type
_entity_poly.pdbx_seq_one_letter_code
_entity_poly.pdbx_strand_id
1 'polypeptide(L)'
;MSYAEAAAKGPKQSPDEARAPAPPVVEKTDDSVHSLVDVDSPHISSVPSDFESQSVKTDTQAERIEIEQQRKEAADALAAKEAAAKSKAKRGAHSAKENASNPVVVANVLGVGILGTALGVGAYKKFVRDELSWKIVGAWAGVVGLFGVADYYVSQYFFQKYPPKK
;
A
#
# COMPACT_ATOMS: atom_id res chain seq x y z
N MET A 1 0.18 -36.66 -54.86
CA MET A 1 1.32 -35.73 -54.82
C MET A 1 1.71 -35.55 -53.37
N SER A 2 2.96 -35.79 -53.00
CA SER A 2 3.43 -35.66 -51.62
C SER A 2 3.88 -34.22 -51.33
N TYR A 3 3.57 -33.72 -50.14
CA TYR A 3 4.05 -32.41 -49.67
C TYR A 3 5.58 -32.28 -49.75
N ALA A 4 6.30 -33.40 -49.59
CA ALA A 4 7.76 -33.44 -49.66
C ALA A 4 8.29 -33.12 -51.08
N GLU A 5 7.63 -33.59 -52.13
CA GLU A 5 8.03 -33.32 -53.53
C GLU A 5 7.78 -31.87 -53.93
N ALA A 6 6.71 -31.25 -53.40
CA ALA A 6 6.40 -29.85 -53.64
C ALA A 6 7.42 -28.92 -52.97
N ALA A 7 7.86 -29.24 -51.75
CA ALA A 7 8.86 -28.47 -51.02
C ALA A 7 10.25 -28.53 -51.67
N ALA A 8 10.63 -29.68 -52.25
CA ALA A 8 11.93 -29.87 -52.90
C ALA A 8 12.13 -29.07 -54.20
N LYS A 9 11.06 -28.54 -54.79
CA LYS A 9 11.09 -27.71 -56.01
C LYS A 9 11.27 -26.21 -55.76
N GLY A 10 11.34 -25.79 -54.49
CA GLY A 10 11.57 -24.38 -54.14
C GLY A 10 12.95 -23.87 -54.56
N PRO A 11 13.14 -22.54 -54.63
CA PRO A 11 14.46 -21.96 -54.86
C PRO A 11 15.45 -22.45 -53.79
N LYS A 12 16.64 -22.87 -54.23
CA LYS A 12 17.71 -23.30 -53.30
C LYS A 12 18.17 -22.08 -52.50
N GLN A 13 18.20 -22.23 -51.18
CA GLN A 13 18.71 -21.21 -50.25
C GLN A 13 20.13 -20.82 -50.64
N SER A 14 20.41 -19.51 -50.68
CA SER A 14 21.76 -19.02 -50.95
C SER A 14 22.71 -19.36 -49.80
N PRO A 15 24.04 -19.43 -50.03
CA PRO A 15 25.01 -19.73 -48.98
C PRO A 15 24.94 -18.75 -47.79
N ASP A 16 24.59 -17.49 -48.07
CA ASP A 16 24.46 -16.45 -47.05
C ASP A 16 23.19 -16.61 -46.21
N GLU A 17 22.07 -17.05 -46.83
CA GLU A 17 20.84 -17.35 -46.09
C GLU A 17 20.97 -18.63 -45.26
N ALA A 18 21.78 -19.61 -45.71
CA ALA A 18 22.04 -20.85 -44.98
C ALA A 18 22.94 -20.64 -43.75
N ARG A 19 23.60 -19.48 -43.66
CA ARG A 19 24.44 -19.14 -42.51
C ARG A 19 23.57 -18.75 -41.33
N ALA A 20 23.72 -19.47 -40.22
CA ALA A 20 23.11 -19.08 -38.96
C ALA A 20 23.59 -17.67 -38.55
N PRO A 21 22.69 -16.80 -38.03
CA PRO A 21 23.08 -15.49 -37.55
C PRO A 21 24.14 -15.62 -36.45
N ALA A 22 25.09 -14.68 -36.41
CA ALA A 22 26.10 -14.67 -35.37
C ALA A 22 25.44 -14.59 -33.98
N PRO A 23 25.87 -15.41 -33.00
CA PRO A 23 25.30 -15.33 -31.67
C PRO A 23 25.56 -13.94 -31.08
N PRO A 24 24.61 -13.37 -30.31
CA PRO A 24 24.81 -12.10 -29.66
C PRO A 24 26.01 -12.18 -28.71
N VAL A 25 26.95 -11.24 -28.87
CA VAL A 25 28.10 -11.11 -27.97
C VAL A 25 27.61 -10.48 -26.67
N VAL A 26 27.64 -11.24 -25.58
CA VAL A 26 27.35 -10.73 -24.24
C VAL A 26 28.61 -10.04 -23.72
N GLU A 27 28.51 -8.76 -23.36
CA GLU A 27 29.62 -8.05 -22.71
C GLU A 27 29.96 -8.73 -21.38
N LYS A 28 31.22 -9.19 -21.25
CA LYS A 28 31.73 -9.73 -19.98
C LYS A 28 31.99 -8.56 -19.02
N THR A 29 31.05 -8.36 -18.11
CA THR A 29 31.24 -7.50 -16.94
C THR A 29 31.58 -8.40 -15.74
N ASP A 30 32.87 -8.74 -15.61
CA ASP A 30 33.39 -9.55 -14.50
C ASP A 30 33.29 -8.81 -13.13
N ASP A 31 32.82 -7.55 -13.11
CA ASP A 31 32.61 -6.74 -11.88
C ASP A 31 31.46 -7.24 -11.00
N SER A 32 30.62 -8.15 -11.52
CA SER A 32 29.40 -8.63 -10.86
C SER A 32 29.62 -9.70 -9.78
N VAL A 33 30.86 -10.20 -9.60
CA VAL A 33 31.21 -11.16 -8.53
C VAL A 33 31.84 -10.52 -7.30
N HIS A 34 32.12 -9.22 -7.31
CA HIS A 34 32.80 -8.55 -6.19
C HIS A 34 31.90 -8.29 -4.98
N SER A 35 30.57 -8.38 -5.13
CA SER A 35 29.60 -8.24 -4.03
C SER A 35 29.14 -9.59 -3.46
N LEU A 36 30.01 -10.60 -3.47
CA LEU A 36 29.78 -11.87 -2.76
C LEU A 36 29.95 -11.69 -1.24
N VAL A 37 29.32 -10.65 -0.68
CA VAL A 37 29.29 -10.30 0.75
C VAL A 37 28.52 -11.36 1.55
N ASP A 38 27.84 -12.29 0.89
CA ASP A 38 27.10 -13.40 1.50
C ASP A 38 27.97 -14.63 1.83
N VAL A 39 29.29 -14.53 1.68
CA VAL A 39 30.24 -15.63 2.01
C VAL A 39 31.01 -15.37 3.30
N ASP A 40 30.75 -14.26 3.99
CA ASP A 40 31.11 -14.11 5.40
C ASP A 40 30.05 -14.81 6.29
N SER A 41 29.81 -16.09 6.00
CA SER A 41 29.02 -16.93 6.89
C SER A 41 29.82 -17.14 8.17
N PRO A 42 29.23 -17.00 9.37
CA PRO A 42 29.93 -17.31 10.61
C PRO A 42 30.49 -18.74 10.52
N HIS A 43 31.81 -18.88 10.66
CA HIS A 43 32.47 -20.18 10.62
C HIS A 43 32.03 -21.01 11.83
N ILE A 44 31.23 -22.06 11.62
CA ILE A 44 30.74 -22.94 12.70
C ILE A 44 31.81 -24.00 12.97
N SER A 45 32.63 -23.82 14.02
CA SER A 45 33.68 -24.80 14.37
C SER A 45 33.16 -26.03 15.13
N SER A 46 31.96 -25.93 15.72
CA SER A 46 31.32 -27.04 16.45
C SER A 46 29.84 -26.76 16.61
N VAL A 47 29.02 -27.78 16.37
CA VAL A 47 27.57 -27.72 16.61
C VAL A 47 27.30 -27.99 18.09
N PRO A 48 26.49 -27.18 18.79
CA PRO A 48 26.05 -27.45 20.16
C PRO A 48 25.35 -28.81 20.28
N SER A 49 25.53 -29.51 21.40
CA SER A 49 24.96 -30.85 21.62
C SER A 49 23.43 -30.88 21.67
N ASP A 50 22.79 -29.73 21.88
CA ASP A 50 21.35 -29.52 21.96
C ASP A 50 20.73 -29.08 20.61
N PHE A 51 21.52 -28.97 19.54
CA PHE A 51 21.04 -28.51 18.23
C PHE A 51 19.85 -29.30 17.67
N GLU A 52 19.78 -30.61 17.95
CA GLU A 52 18.67 -31.44 17.49
C GLU A 52 17.35 -31.12 18.18
N SER A 53 17.39 -30.74 19.47
CA SER A 53 16.21 -30.47 20.30
C SER A 53 15.74 -29.01 20.25
N GLN A 54 16.52 -28.11 19.64
CA GLN A 54 16.12 -26.72 19.42
C GLN A 54 14.96 -26.61 18.42
N SER A 55 13.97 -25.77 18.75
CA SER A 55 12.81 -25.49 17.88
C SER A 55 13.14 -24.57 16.70
N VAL A 56 14.19 -23.75 16.82
CA VAL A 56 14.69 -22.85 15.78
C VAL A 56 16.19 -23.10 15.64
N LYS A 57 16.62 -23.56 14.47
CA LYS A 57 18.00 -24.05 14.24
C LYS A 57 18.89 -23.10 13.47
N THR A 58 18.30 -22.11 12.79
CA THR A 58 19.03 -21.14 11.99
C THR A 58 18.49 -19.74 12.23
N ASP A 59 19.35 -18.73 12.11
CA ASP A 59 18.95 -17.33 12.26
C ASP A 59 17.89 -16.94 11.22
N THR A 60 17.95 -17.50 10.01
CA THR A 60 16.94 -17.32 8.97
C THR A 60 15.56 -17.87 9.35
N GLN A 61 15.50 -18.91 10.18
CA GLN A 61 14.23 -19.43 10.71
C GLN A 61 13.71 -18.52 11.83
N ALA A 62 14.60 -18.02 12.70
CA ALA A 62 14.24 -17.05 13.73
C ALA A 62 13.67 -15.76 13.10
N GLU A 63 14.35 -15.20 12.11
CA GLU A 63 13.94 -13.98 11.41
C GLU A 63 12.57 -14.15 10.72
N ARG A 64 12.32 -15.31 10.09
CA ARG A 64 11.01 -15.62 9.50
C ARG A 64 9.90 -15.62 10.55
N ILE A 65 10.14 -16.27 11.69
CA ILE A 65 9.17 -16.34 12.79
C ILE A 65 8.88 -14.94 13.34
N GLU A 66 9.91 -14.11 13.53
CA GLU A 66 9.75 -12.75 14.01
C GLU A 66 8.94 -11.89 13.02
N ILE A 67 9.27 -11.93 11.73
CA ILE A 67 8.53 -11.19 10.69
C ILE A 67 7.07 -11.66 10.64
N GLU A 68 6.80 -12.97 10.72
CA GLU A 68 5.44 -13.50 10.74
C GLU A 68 4.67 -13.06 11.98
N GLN A 69 5.30 -13.03 13.15
CA GLN A 69 4.70 -12.54 14.39
C GLN A 69 4.39 -11.04 14.27
N GLN A 70 5.34 -10.22 13.85
CA GLN A 70 5.13 -8.78 13.64
C GLN A 70 4.01 -8.50 12.64
N ARG A 71 3.92 -9.29 11.56
CA ARG A 71 2.82 -9.18 10.57
C ARG A 71 1.48 -9.57 11.17
N LYS A 72 1.42 -10.63 11.98
CA LYS A 72 0.19 -11.04 12.68
C LYS A 72 -0.25 -9.97 13.67
N GLU A 73 0.65 -9.47 14.50
CA GLU A 73 0.37 -8.40 15.46
C GLU A 73 -0.09 -7.12 14.76
N ALA A 74 0.56 -6.73 13.66
CA ALA A 74 0.15 -5.59 12.86
C ALA A 74 -1.24 -5.80 12.25
N ALA A 75 -1.53 -6.99 11.73
CA ALA A 75 -2.84 -7.33 11.18
C ALA A 75 -3.94 -7.30 12.25
N ASP A 76 -3.69 -7.88 13.42
CA ASP A 76 -4.62 -7.88 14.54
C ASP A 76 -4.86 -6.46 15.08
N ALA A 77 -3.80 -5.65 15.17
CA ALA A 77 -3.91 -4.24 15.55
C ALA A 77 -4.71 -3.43 14.53
N LEU A 78 -4.53 -3.69 13.22
CA LEU A 78 -5.32 -3.07 12.16
C LEU A 78 -6.79 -3.51 12.22
N ALA A 79 -7.06 -4.80 12.41
CA ALA A 79 -8.41 -5.33 12.55
C ALA A 79 -9.13 -4.76 13.77
N ALA A 80 -8.45 -4.65 14.92
CA ALA A 80 -8.97 -4.02 16.12
C ALA A 80 -9.29 -2.53 15.89
N LYS A 81 -8.39 -1.80 15.22
CA LYS A 81 -8.62 -0.39 14.85
C LYS A 81 -9.80 -0.24 13.90
N GLU A 82 -9.94 -1.12 12.92
CA GLU A 82 -11.05 -1.11 11.96
C GLU A 82 -12.38 -1.42 12.65
N ALA A 83 -12.42 -2.43 13.53
CA ALA A 83 -13.59 -2.75 14.33
C ALA A 83 -14.00 -1.57 15.23
N ALA A 84 -13.02 -0.94 15.90
CA ALA A 84 -13.25 0.26 16.70
C ALA A 84 -13.79 1.41 15.84
N ALA A 85 -13.22 1.66 14.66
CA ALA A 85 -13.68 2.68 13.73
C ALA A 85 -15.11 2.42 13.24
N LYS A 86 -15.44 1.18 12.84
CA LYS A 86 -16.80 0.77 12.46
C LYS A 86 -17.79 0.98 13.60
N SER A 87 -17.42 0.62 14.83
CA SER A 87 -18.28 0.84 16.00
C SER A 87 -18.54 2.32 16.28
N LYS A 88 -17.52 3.19 16.11
CA LYS A 88 -17.63 4.64 16.26
C LYS A 88 -18.48 5.24 15.15
N ALA A 89 -18.30 4.79 13.91
CA ALA A 89 -19.10 5.21 12.76
C ALA A 89 -20.59 4.87 12.96
N LYS A 90 -20.90 3.64 13.41
CA LYS A 90 -22.28 3.24 13.74
C LYS A 90 -22.90 4.12 14.82
N ARG A 91 -22.15 4.39 15.91
CA ARG A 91 -22.58 5.29 16.99
C ARG A 91 -22.80 6.73 16.50
N GLY A 92 -21.89 7.25 15.70
CA GLY A 92 -22.03 8.58 15.09
C GLY A 92 -23.24 8.67 14.16
N ALA A 93 -23.48 7.64 13.34
CA ALA A 93 -24.65 7.57 12.47
C ALA A 93 -25.96 7.49 13.26
N HIS A 94 -25.99 6.74 14.37
CA HIS A 94 -27.14 6.71 15.28
C HIS A 94 -27.40 8.08 15.91
N SER A 95 -26.37 8.69 16.49
CA SER A 95 -26.47 10.01 17.12
C SER A 95 -26.90 11.09 16.12
N ALA A 96 -26.40 11.05 14.88
CA ALA A 96 -26.84 11.96 13.82
C ALA A 96 -28.32 11.79 13.46
N LYS A 97 -28.82 10.54 13.45
CA LYS A 97 -30.26 10.26 13.21
C LYS A 97 -31.13 10.74 14.36
N GLU A 98 -30.73 10.51 15.61
CA GLU A 98 -31.46 10.98 16.79
C GLU A 98 -31.51 12.51 16.87
N ASN A 99 -30.48 13.16 16.34
CA ASN A 99 -30.34 14.60 16.26
C ASN A 99 -30.72 15.19 14.88
N ALA A 100 -31.47 14.46 14.05
CA ALA A 100 -31.88 14.95 12.72
C ALA A 100 -32.73 16.23 12.77
N SER A 101 -33.35 16.54 13.91
CA SER A 101 -34.09 17.80 14.13
C SER A 101 -33.23 18.93 14.71
N ASN A 102 -31.96 18.68 15.02
CA ASN A 102 -31.05 19.69 15.52
C ASN A 102 -30.37 20.41 14.33
N PRO A 103 -30.61 21.71 14.13
CA PRO A 103 -30.08 22.43 12.97
C PRO A 103 -28.55 22.48 12.95
N VAL A 104 -27.89 22.48 14.11
CA VAL A 104 -26.43 22.50 14.21
C VAL A 104 -25.84 21.16 13.74
N VAL A 105 -26.42 20.04 14.18
CA VAL A 105 -25.95 18.71 13.77
C VAL A 105 -26.15 18.49 12.27
N VAL A 106 -27.30 18.91 11.73
CA VAL A 106 -27.58 18.83 10.28
C VAL A 106 -26.58 19.68 9.49
N ALA A 107 -26.32 20.92 9.93
CA ALA A 107 -25.36 21.80 9.29
C ALA A 107 -23.94 21.20 9.28
N ASN A 108 -23.49 20.61 10.39
CA ASN A 108 -22.16 20.00 10.46
C ASN A 108 -22.04 18.77 9.56
N VAL A 109 -23.06 17.90 9.52
CA VAL A 109 -23.09 16.75 8.61
C VAL A 109 -23.01 17.20 7.15
N LEU A 110 -23.78 18.23 6.78
CA LEU A 110 -23.71 18.82 5.44
C LEU A 110 -22.34 19.44 5.15
N GLY A 111 -21.80 20.22 6.10
CA GLY A 111 -20.50 20.87 5.98
C GLY A 111 -19.36 19.87 5.77
N VAL A 112 -19.32 18.81 6.57
CA VAL A 112 -18.34 17.71 6.42
C VAL A 112 -18.54 16.97 5.11
N GLY A 113 -19.77 16.73 4.68
CA GLY A 113 -20.07 16.09 3.40
C GLY A 113 -19.58 16.91 2.19
N ILE A 114 -19.81 18.22 2.21
CA ILE A 114 -19.34 19.15 1.17
C ILE A 114 -17.80 19.20 1.17
N LEU A 115 -17.19 19.37 2.34
CA LEU A 115 -15.73 19.43 2.48
C LEU A 115 -15.07 18.12 2.00
N GLY A 116 -15.60 16.97 2.41
CA GLY A 116 -15.12 15.66 1.99
C GLY A 116 -15.25 15.45 0.47
N THR A 117 -16.36 15.88 -0.12
CA THR A 117 -16.58 15.80 -1.57
C THR A 117 -15.60 16.70 -2.33
N ALA A 118 -15.41 17.94 -1.88
CA ALA A 118 -14.46 18.88 -2.47
C ALA A 118 -13.02 18.37 -2.40
N LEU A 119 -12.62 17.80 -1.26
CA LEU A 119 -11.32 17.15 -1.07
C LEU A 119 -11.15 15.93 -1.98
N GLY A 120 -12.15 15.04 -2.06
CA GLY A 120 -12.10 13.85 -2.89
C GLY A 120 -11.96 14.17 -4.38
N VAL A 121 -12.81 15.08 -4.89
CA VAL A 121 -12.73 15.53 -6.29
C VAL A 121 -11.44 16.29 -6.56
N GLY A 122 -11.00 17.14 -5.64
CA GLY A 122 -9.74 17.88 -5.76
C GLY A 122 -8.52 16.97 -5.79
N ALA A 123 -8.44 16.00 -4.88
CA ALA A 123 -7.38 15.00 -4.82
C ALA A 123 -7.36 14.13 -6.08
N TYR A 124 -8.53 13.66 -6.55
CA TYR A 124 -8.63 12.88 -7.78
C TYR A 124 -8.11 13.66 -9.00
N LYS A 125 -8.54 14.91 -9.18
CA LYS A 125 -8.08 15.76 -10.30
C LYS A 125 -6.57 16.03 -10.23
N LYS A 126 -6.00 16.18 -9.04
CA LYS A 126 -4.56 16.39 -8.85
C LYS A 126 -3.76 15.10 -9.06
N PHE A 127 -4.30 13.96 -8.66
CA PHE A 127 -3.71 12.65 -8.88
C PHE A 127 -3.64 12.32 -10.38
N VAL A 128 -4.73 12.49 -11.12
CA VAL A 128 -4.78 12.23 -12.57
C VAL A 128 -3.84 13.15 -13.38
N ARG A 129 -3.40 14.27 -12.80
CA ARG A 129 -2.48 15.23 -13.42
C ARG A 129 -1.03 15.08 -12.95
N ASP A 130 -0.72 14.08 -12.12
CA ASP A 130 0.59 13.92 -11.46
C ASP A 130 1.06 15.16 -10.67
N GLU A 131 0.11 16.01 -10.26
CA GLU A 131 0.36 17.23 -9.49
C GLU A 131 0.17 17.00 -7.98
N LEU A 132 -0.22 15.79 -7.55
CA LEU A 132 -0.46 15.49 -6.14
C LEU A 132 0.87 15.45 -5.38
N SER A 133 1.24 16.58 -4.79
CA SER A 133 2.45 16.72 -3.97
C SER A 133 2.14 16.79 -2.48
N TRP A 134 3.10 16.41 -1.65
CA TRP A 134 3.02 16.57 -0.19
C TRP A 134 2.78 18.01 0.26
N LYS A 135 3.24 19.01 -0.52
CA LYS A 135 2.96 20.43 -0.26
C LYS A 135 1.46 20.73 -0.39
N ILE A 136 0.81 20.16 -1.41
CA ILE A 136 -0.62 20.32 -1.64
C ILE A 136 -1.42 19.57 -0.58
N VAL A 137 -1.01 18.35 -0.25
CA VAL A 137 -1.62 17.59 0.85
C VAL A 137 -1.52 18.36 2.17
N GLY A 138 -0.35 18.92 2.48
CA GLY A 138 -0.14 19.75 3.66
C GLY A 138 -1.00 21.01 3.69
N ALA A 139 -1.14 21.70 2.54
CA ALA A 139 -2.02 22.87 2.42
C ALA A 139 -3.50 22.50 2.70
N TRP A 140 -3.99 21.41 2.09
CA TRP A 140 -5.36 20.93 2.35
C TRP A 140 -5.56 20.44 3.78
N ALA A 141 -4.55 19.80 4.38
CA ALA A 141 -4.59 19.44 5.80
C ALA A 141 -4.74 20.69 6.69
N GLY A 142 -4.04 21.78 6.35
CA GLY A 142 -4.21 23.08 7.01
C GLY A 142 -5.64 23.63 6.89
N VAL A 143 -6.25 23.56 5.71
CA VAL A 143 -7.64 23.98 5.48
C VAL A 143 -8.61 23.16 6.34
N VAL A 144 -8.45 21.84 6.38
CA VAL A 144 -9.27 20.96 7.22
C VAL A 144 -9.09 21.27 8.71
N GLY A 145 -7.86 21.54 9.14
CA GLY A 145 -7.56 21.96 10.50
C GLY A 145 -8.26 23.26 10.88
N LEU A 146 -8.17 24.30 10.04
CA LEU A 146 -8.86 25.57 10.26
C LEU A 146 -10.39 25.40 10.30
N PHE A 147 -10.94 24.59 9.39
CA PHE A 147 -12.36 24.27 9.38
C PHE A 147 -12.79 23.61 10.70
N GLY A 148 -12.04 22.61 11.17
CA GLY A 148 -12.35 21.91 12.43
C GLY A 148 -12.33 22.82 13.66
N VAL A 149 -11.36 23.74 13.73
CA VAL A 149 -11.30 24.73 14.82
C VAL A 149 -12.50 25.67 14.77
N ALA A 150 -12.83 26.20 13.59
CA ALA A 150 -13.97 27.10 13.43
C ALA A 150 -15.30 26.38 13.75
N ASP A 151 -15.50 25.19 13.21
CA ASP A 151 -16.68 24.36 13.46
C ASP A 151 -16.88 24.07 14.95
N TYR A 152 -15.80 23.76 15.68
CA TYR A 152 -15.85 23.51 17.13
C TYR A 152 -16.40 24.72 17.90
N TYR A 153 -15.84 25.91 17.70
CA TYR A 153 -16.28 27.10 18.44
C TYR A 153 -17.70 27.55 18.06
N VAL A 154 -18.03 27.49 16.77
CA VAL A 154 -19.37 27.83 16.27
C VAL A 154 -20.40 26.84 16.82
N SER A 155 -20.12 25.54 16.73
CA SER A 155 -21.00 24.49 17.25
C SER A 155 -21.17 24.60 18.76
N GLN A 156 -20.10 24.85 19.51
CA GLN A 156 -20.17 25.04 20.96
C GLN A 156 -21.08 26.21 21.33
N TYR A 157 -21.00 27.33 20.61
CA TYR A 157 -21.88 28.48 20.82
C TYR A 157 -23.34 28.14 20.53
N PHE A 158 -23.63 27.49 19.39
CA PHE A 158 -25.01 27.18 19.02
C PHE A 158 -25.61 26.00 19.78
N PHE A 159 -24.80 25.06 20.28
CA PHE A 159 -25.27 23.97 21.14
C PHE A 159 -25.77 24.45 22.49
N GLN A 160 -25.39 25.65 22.95
CA GLN A 160 -26.03 26.26 24.13
C GLN A 160 -27.52 26.53 23.89
N LYS A 161 -27.88 26.89 22.64
CA LYS A 161 -29.28 27.17 22.24
C LYS A 161 -29.99 25.93 21.72
N TYR A 162 -29.27 25.03 21.05
CA TYR A 162 -29.78 23.81 20.44
C TYR A 162 -29.00 22.59 20.98
N PRO A 163 -29.20 22.18 22.24
CA PRO A 163 -28.45 21.08 22.82
C PRO A 163 -28.73 19.76 22.07
N PRO A 164 -27.71 18.96 21.75
CA PRO A 164 -27.91 17.65 21.14
C PRO A 164 -28.43 16.64 22.17
N LYS A 165 -29.22 15.69 21.68
CA LYS A 165 -29.67 14.51 22.41
C LYS A 165 -28.49 13.55 22.57
N LYS A 166 -28.38 12.99 23.78
CA LYS A 166 -27.34 12.05 24.19
C LYS A 166 -27.61 10.65 23.66
#